data_AF-A0A967LPJ1-F1
#
_entry.id   AF-A0A967LPJ1-F1
#
_cell.length_a   1.000
_cell.length_b   1.000
_cell.length_c   1.000
_cell.angle_alpha   90.00
_cell.angle_beta   90.00
_cell.angle_gamma   90.00
#
_symmetry.space_group_name_H-M   'P 1'
#
loop_
_entity.id
_entity.type
_entity.pdbx_description
1 polymer ?
#
loop_
_entity_poly.entity_id
_entity_poly.type
_entity_poly.pdbx_seq_one_letter_code
_entity_poly.pdbx_strand_id
1 'polypeptide(L)'
;MAKKESFDISTGVDLQEVDNAVNQAIKETRTRYDFKGTDCTLELDRAAGAVKLEADDEYRLKQLMGVLREKLARRQVPLKNLDEGRVEIGSLGRARQVVALKNG
;
A
#
# COMPACT_ATOMS: atom_id res chain seq x y z
N MET A 1 20.41 32.38 -11.43
CA MET A 1 20.09 31.30 -10.48
C MET A 1 19.82 30.05 -11.29
N ALA A 2 20.80 29.17 -11.44
CA ALA A 2 20.67 27.97 -12.26
C ALA A 2 19.79 26.96 -11.52
N LYS A 3 18.60 26.72 -12.05
CA LYS A 3 17.71 25.64 -11.63
C LYS A 3 18.45 24.34 -11.99
N LYS A 4 18.90 23.60 -10.96
CA LYS A 4 19.40 22.24 -11.14
C LYS A 4 18.23 21.39 -11.62
N GLU A 5 18.08 21.31 -12.94
CA GLU A 5 17.36 20.21 -13.59
C GLU A 5 18.24 18.97 -13.43
N SER A 6 18.22 18.39 -12.23
CA SER A 6 18.83 17.09 -11.98
C SER A 6 17.88 16.06 -12.56
N PHE A 7 18.22 15.51 -13.73
CA PHE A 7 17.72 14.19 -14.11
C PHE A 7 18.38 13.19 -13.16
N ASP A 8 17.76 13.01 -11.99
CA ASP A 8 18.00 11.86 -11.14
C ASP A 8 17.20 10.71 -11.76
N ILE A 9 17.89 9.70 -12.27
CA ILE A 9 17.25 8.40 -12.50
C ILE A 9 17.06 7.80 -11.10
N SER A 10 16.16 8.37 -10.31
CA SER A 10 15.87 7.89 -8.98
C SER A 10 15.17 6.56 -9.15
N THR A 11 15.86 5.47 -8.88
CA THR A 11 15.26 4.16 -8.57
C THR A 11 14.52 4.17 -7.21
N GLY A 12 14.23 5.36 -6.69
CA GLY A 12 13.38 5.60 -5.52
C GLY A 12 11.90 5.49 -5.89
N VAL A 13 11.13 4.89 -4.99
CA VAL A 13 9.68 4.80 -5.13
C VAL A 13 9.09 6.19 -5.00
N ASP A 14 8.30 6.62 -5.99
CA ASP A 14 7.57 7.89 -5.91
C ASP A 14 6.48 7.80 -4.83
N LEU A 15 6.77 8.37 -3.66
CA LEU A 15 5.87 8.37 -2.51
C LEU A 15 4.55 9.11 -2.78
N GLN A 16 4.54 10.07 -3.72
CA GLN A 16 3.32 10.77 -4.12
C GLN A 16 2.43 9.86 -4.97
N GLU A 17 3.02 9.09 -5.88
CA GLU A 17 2.26 8.08 -6.64
C GLU A 17 1.80 6.90 -5.77
N VAL A 18 2.59 6.51 -4.76
CA VAL A 18 2.16 5.54 -3.75
C VAL A 18 0.97 6.08 -2.95
N ASP A 19 1.04 7.32 -2.47
CA ASP A 19 -0.07 7.94 -1.74
C ASP A 19 -1.35 8.02 -2.57
N ASN A 20 -1.21 8.38 -3.85
CA ASN A 20 -2.31 8.37 -4.80
C ASN A 20 -2.89 6.96 -4.98
N ALA A 21 -2.04 5.94 -5.10
CA ALA A 21 -2.46 4.55 -5.22
C ALA A 21 -3.19 4.04 -3.97
N VAL A 22 -2.65 4.35 -2.78
CA VAL A 22 -3.22 4.03 -1.46
C VAL A 22 -4.59 4.68 -1.32
N ASN A 23 -4.71 5.97 -1.61
CA ASN A 23 -5.99 6.69 -1.57
C ASN A 23 -7.02 6.10 -2.54
N GLN A 24 -6.59 5.67 -3.73
CA GLN A 24 -7.46 5.01 -4.70
C GLN A 24 -7.90 3.62 -4.22
N ALA A 25 -7.01 2.86 -3.59
CA ALA A 25 -7.32 1.56 -3.01
C ALA A 25 -8.37 1.70 -1.90
N ILE A 26 -8.22 2.68 -0.99
CA ILE A 26 -9.21 2.97 0.06
C ILE A 26 -10.60 3.27 -0.53
N LYS A 27 -10.65 4.10 -1.59
CA LYS A 27 -11.92 4.42 -2.26
C LYS A 27 -12.55 3.17 -2.89
N GLU A 28 -11.75 2.33 -3.53
CA GLU A 28 -12.23 1.10 -4.15
C GLU A 28 -12.78 0.10 -3.12
N THR A 29 -12.04 -0.12 -2.03
CA THR A 29 -12.46 -0.97 -0.91
C THR A 29 -13.81 -0.48 -0.35
N ARG A 30 -14.03 0.83 -0.25
CA ARG A 30 -15.33 1.39 0.20
C ARG A 30 -16.49 1.13 -0.76
N THR A 31 -16.21 1.07 -2.07
CA THR A 31 -17.25 0.83 -3.09
C THR A 31 -17.55 -0.64 -3.33
N ARG A 32 -16.62 -1.52 -2.96
CA ARG A 32 -16.71 -2.96 -3.15
C ARG A 32 -17.63 -3.61 -2.12
N TYR A 33 -18.57 -4.42 -2.59
CA TYR A 33 -19.57 -5.07 -1.73
C TYR A 33 -18.96 -6.08 -0.77
N ASP A 34 -17.88 -6.76 -1.17
CA ASP A 34 -17.16 -7.75 -0.37
C ASP A 34 -16.42 -7.17 0.84
N PHE A 35 -16.14 -5.87 0.82
CA PHE A 35 -15.57 -5.12 1.96
C PHE A 35 -16.64 -4.34 2.75
N LYS A 36 -17.91 -4.43 2.35
CA LYS A 36 -18.99 -3.73 3.04
C LYS A 36 -19.27 -4.43 4.38
N GLY A 37 -19.16 -3.67 5.48
CA GLY A 37 -19.36 -4.21 6.83
C GLY A 37 -18.15 -4.96 7.37
N THR A 38 -16.98 -4.76 6.77
CA THR A 38 -15.69 -5.31 7.23
C THR A 38 -14.83 -4.16 7.74
N ASP A 39 -14.06 -4.40 8.80
CA ASP A 39 -13.09 -3.41 9.28
C ASP A 39 -11.75 -3.65 8.58
N CYS A 40 -11.61 -3.02 7.40
CA CYS A 40 -10.36 -2.98 6.66
C CYS A 40 -9.76 -1.58 6.70
N THR A 41 -8.49 -1.48 7.08
CA THR A 41 -7.75 -0.22 7.14
C THR A 41 -6.51 -0.31 6.27
N LEU A 42 -6.26 0.77 5.53
CA LEU A 42 -5.06 0.90 4.71
C LEU A 42 -4.50 2.30 4.94
N GLU A 43 -3.26 2.38 5.42
CA GLU A 43 -2.63 3.63 5.85
C GLU A 43 -1.21 3.71 5.30
N LEU A 44 -0.86 4.84 4.66
CA LEU A 44 0.50 5.12 4.23
C LEU A 44 1.23 5.93 5.30
N ASP A 45 2.27 5.34 5.87
CA ASP A 45 3.25 6.00 6.71
C ASP A 45 4.36 6.60 5.83
N ARG A 46 4.19 7.87 5.46
CA ARG A 46 5.14 8.59 4.60
C ARG A 46 6.51 8.78 5.29
N ALA A 47 6.54 8.85 6.61
CA ALA A 47 7.78 9.04 7.37
C ALA A 47 8.59 7.73 7.44
N ALA A 48 7.91 6.60 7.64
CA ALA A 48 8.53 5.28 7.64
C ALA A 48 8.71 4.69 6.23
N GLY A 49 8.06 5.26 5.20
CA GLY A 49 8.04 4.69 3.85
C GLY A 49 7.37 3.32 3.83
N ALA A 50 6.23 3.16 4.52
CA ALA A 50 5.56 1.86 4.63
C ALA A 50 4.05 2.01 4.57
N VAL A 51 3.36 0.99 4.03
CA VAL A 51 1.90 0.89 4.02
C VAL A 51 1.49 -0.15 5.06
N LYS A 52 0.62 0.24 5.98
CA LYS A 52 0.03 -0.63 6.99
C LYS A 52 -1.34 -1.09 6.49
N LEU A 53 -1.55 -2.40 6.48
CA LEU A 53 -2.81 -3.04 6.13
C LEU A 53 -3.35 -3.76 7.36
N GLU A 54 -4.64 -3.57 7.64
CA GLU A 54 -5.38 -4.30 8.67
C GLU A 54 -6.71 -4.76 8.10
N ALA A 55 -7.12 -5.98 8.45
CA ALA A 55 -8.40 -6.54 8.07
C ALA A 55 -8.91 -7.49 9.16
N ASP A 56 -10.19 -7.84 9.10
CA ASP A 56 -10.83 -8.75 10.07
C ASP A 56 -10.26 -10.17 10.06
N ASP A 57 -9.74 -10.60 8.92
CA ASP A 57 -9.19 -11.94 8.72
C ASP A 57 -8.11 -11.93 7.63
N GLU A 58 -7.34 -13.02 7.56
CA GLU A 58 -6.26 -13.18 6.58
C GLU A 58 -6.75 -13.18 5.12
N TYR A 59 -7.96 -13.68 4.87
CA TYR A 59 -8.52 -13.73 3.52
C TYR A 59 -8.81 -12.31 2.99
N ARG A 60 -9.45 -11.47 3.80
CA ARG A 60 -9.72 -10.06 3.51
C ARG A 60 -8.44 -9.25 3.39
N LEU A 61 -7.44 -9.52 4.24
CA LEU A 61 -6.13 -8.90 4.12
C LEU A 61 -5.47 -9.20 2.76
N LYS A 62 -5.53 -10.45 2.31
CA LYS A 62 -5.03 -10.86 0.98
C LYS A 62 -5.79 -10.15 -0.15
N GLN A 63 -7.12 -10.00 -0.04
CA GLN A 63 -7.91 -9.23 -1.01
C GLN A 63 -7.48 -7.75 -1.02
N LEU A 64 -7.29 -7.15 0.16
CA LEU A 64 -6.88 -5.75 0.31
C LEU A 64 -5.48 -5.51 -0.28
N MET A 65 -4.54 -6.41 -0.02
CA MET A 65 -3.22 -6.42 -0.65
C MET A 65 -3.31 -6.51 -2.19
N GLY A 66 -4.21 -7.36 -2.70
CA GLY A 66 -4.47 -7.46 -4.13
C GLY A 66 -4.91 -6.13 -4.76
N VAL A 67 -5.86 -5.44 -4.11
CA VAL A 67 -6.31 -4.09 -4.54
C VAL A 67 -5.16 -3.10 -4.51
N LEU A 68 -4.36 -3.08 -3.42
CA LEU A 68 -3.21 -2.19 -3.30
C LEU A 68 -2.20 -2.40 -4.43
N ARG A 69 -1.81 -3.66 -4.70
CA ARG A 69 -0.89 -4.02 -5.80
C ARG A 69 -1.43 -3.57 -7.15
N GLU A 70 -2.73 -3.74 -7.40
CA GLU A 70 -3.35 -3.28 -8.65
C GLU A 70 -3.26 -1.76 -8.81
N LYS A 71 -3.52 -0.99 -7.74
CA LYS A 71 -3.46 0.48 -7.81
C LYS A 71 -2.04 1.00 -7.95
N LEU A 72 -1.08 0.38 -7.27
CA LEU A 72 0.33 0.68 -7.43
C LEU A 72 0.81 0.40 -8.86
N ALA A 73 0.43 -0.75 -9.43
CA ALA A 73 0.78 -1.09 -10.81
C ALA A 73 0.19 -0.12 -11.84
N ARG A 74 -1.08 0.28 -11.68
CA ARG A 74 -1.72 1.30 -12.55
C ARG A 74 -1.03 2.66 -12.50
N ARG A 75 -0.35 2.95 -11.39
CA ARG A 75 0.42 4.18 -11.15
C ARG A 75 1.89 4.03 -11.52
N GLN A 76 2.25 2.92 -12.17
CA GLN A 76 3.62 2.59 -12.57
C GLN A 76 4.61 2.50 -11.39
N VAL A 77 4.09 2.27 -10.17
CA VAL A 77 4.94 2.03 -9.01
C VAL A 77 5.50 0.60 -9.11
N PRO A 78 6.84 0.42 -9.05
CA PRO A 78 7.45 -0.90 -9.15
C PRO A 78 7.04 -1.80 -7.99
N LEU A 79 6.24 -2.83 -8.26
CA LEU A 79 5.84 -3.80 -7.22
C LEU A 79 7.03 -4.58 -6.64
N LYS A 80 8.15 -4.66 -7.39
CA LYS A 80 9.40 -5.28 -6.92
C LYS A 80 10.01 -4.55 -5.71
N ASN A 81 9.64 -3.30 -5.50
CA ASN A 81 10.12 -2.47 -4.41
C ASN A 81 9.21 -2.57 -3.18
N LEU A 82 8.12 -3.35 -3.25
CA LEU A 82 7.29 -3.67 -2.09
C LEU A 82 7.93 -4.81 -1.32
N ASP A 83 8.31 -4.55 -0.08
CA ASP A 83 8.71 -5.58 0.88
C ASP A 83 7.50 -5.95 1.74
N GLU A 84 6.85 -7.03 1.34
CA GLU A 84 5.67 -7.54 2.02
C GLU A 84 6.09 -8.27 3.28
N GLY A 85 5.94 -7.59 4.42
CA GLY A 85 6.21 -8.17 5.72
C GLY A 85 5.31 -9.36 6.03
N ARG A 86 5.64 -10.05 7.12
CA ARG A 86 4.85 -11.18 7.61
C ARG A 86 3.43 -10.73 7.96
N VAL A 87 2.45 -11.56 7.62
CA VAL A 87 1.08 -11.40 8.11
C VAL A 87 1.03 -11.81 9.58
N GLU A 88 0.63 -10.89 10.42
CA GLU A 88 0.41 -11.10 11.85
C GLU A 88 -1.09 -11.29 12.10
N ILE A 89 -1.45 -12.42 12.69
CA ILE A 89 -2.83 -12.72 13.07
C ILE A 89 -2.96 -12.43 14.56
N GLY A 90 -3.78 -11.44 14.90
CA GLY A 90 -4.11 -11.06 16.26
C GLY A 90 -5.02 -12.08 16.94
N SER A 91 -5.12 -11.96 18.26
CA SER A 91 -5.86 -12.89 19.14
C SER A 91 -7.36 -13.01 18.82
N LEU A 92 -7.92 -12.01 18.13
CA LEU A 92 -9.33 -11.95 17.71
C LEU A 92 -9.53 -12.35 16.24
N GLY A 93 -8.52 -12.90 15.56
CA GLY A 93 -8.57 -13.28 14.15
C GLY A 93 -8.18 -12.16 13.18
N ARG A 94 -8.09 -10.91 13.65
CA ARG A 94 -7.66 -9.75 12.84
C ARG A 94 -6.28 -9.97 12.24
N ALA A 95 -6.16 -9.77 10.94
CA ALA A 95 -4.89 -9.88 10.24
C ALA A 95 -4.30 -8.50 9.98
N ARG A 96 -3.01 -8.36 10.25
CA ARG A 96 -2.22 -7.14 10.02
C ARG A 96 -1.01 -7.47 9.18
N GLN A 97 -0.62 -6.54 8.32
CA GLN A 97 0.59 -6.65 7.53
C GLN A 97 1.17 -5.27 7.27
N VAL A 98 2.48 -5.16 7.38
CA VAL A 98 3.24 -3.96 7.03
C VAL A 98 3.99 -4.23 5.74
N VAL A 99 3.87 -3.31 4.79
CA VAL A 99 4.54 -3.37 3.49
C VAL A 99 5.50 -2.20 3.42
N ALA A 100 6.80 -2.48 3.53
CA ALA A 100 7.81 -1.43 3.42
C ALA A 100 8.10 -1.12 1.94
N LEU A 101 8.37 0.15 1.64
CA LEU A 101 8.75 0.62 0.31
C LEU A 101 10.28 0.70 0.27
N LYS A 102 10.90 -0.15 -0.54
CA LYS A 102 12.34 -0.12 -0.76
C LYS A 102 12.67 0.93 -1.82
N ASN A 103 13.46 1.92 -1.43
CA ASN A 103 14.14 2.78 -2.39
C ASN A 103 15.44 2.08 -2.79
N GLY A 104 15.51 1.63 -4.04
CA GLY A 104 16.67 0.95 -4.62
C GLY A 104 17.56 1.93 -5.35
#